data_AF-A0A966QBM3-F1
#
_entry.id   AF-A0A966QBM3-F1
#
_cell.length_a   1.000
_cell.length_b   1.000
_cell.length_c   1.000
_cell.angle_alpha   90.00
_cell.angle_beta   90.00
_cell.angle_gamma   90.00
#
_symmetry.space_group_name_H-M   'P 1'
#
loop_
_entity.id
_entity.type
_entity.pdbx_description
1 polymer ?
#
loop_
_entity_poly.entity_id
_entity_poly.type
_entity_poly.pdbx_seq_one_letter_code
_entity_poly.pdbx_strand_id
1 'polypeptide(L)'
;SPETTTGGKALKFYASVRMDIRRIETLKDGQEAVGNRTRVKVVKNKVAPPFKQAEFDILYGVGISREGSLLDLGVDLGIVKKSGAWFTYEGDQLGQGKENSRQFLIDNPDLANEIEAKIRGHFATADIDPALVAAIDEAAADVEF
;
A
#
# COMPACT_ATOMS: atom_id res chain seq x y z
N SER A 1 -18.72 6.72 20.58
CA SER A 1 -17.71 5.69 20.28
C SER A 1 -16.72 5.58 21.43
N PRO A 2 -16.85 4.60 22.34
CA PRO A 2 -15.89 4.36 23.41
C PRO A 2 -15.06 3.10 23.12
N GLU A 3 -14.39 3.02 21.97
CA GLU A 3 -13.39 1.97 21.74
C GLU A 3 -12.08 2.35 22.45
N THR A 4 -11.61 1.48 23.35
CA THR A 4 -10.40 1.70 24.14
C THR A 4 -9.45 0.52 23.97
N THR A 5 -8.17 0.81 23.70
CA THR A 5 -7.12 -0.22 23.65
C THR A 5 -6.77 -0.68 25.07
N THR A 6 -6.55 -1.99 25.26
CA THR A 6 -6.05 -2.56 26.51
C THR A 6 -4.64 -2.06 26.84
N GLY A 7 -4.20 -2.17 28.10
CA GLY A 7 -2.88 -1.67 28.54
C GLY A 7 -2.86 -0.21 29.02
N GLY A 8 -4.02 0.35 29.36
CA GLY A 8 -4.13 1.69 29.94
C GLY A 8 -3.85 2.82 28.95
N LYS A 9 -3.54 4.01 29.46
CA LYS A 9 -3.37 5.22 28.63
C LYS A 9 -1.93 5.46 28.16
N ALA A 10 -0.94 4.78 28.73
CA ALA A 10 0.47 5.04 28.44
C ALA A 10 0.80 4.89 26.95
N LEU A 11 0.41 3.77 26.33
CA LEU A 11 0.66 3.50 24.91
C LEU A 11 0.08 4.58 23.99
N LYS A 12 -1.05 5.19 24.35
CA LYS A 12 -1.67 6.28 23.59
C LYS A 12 -0.75 7.50 23.52
N PHE A 13 0.02 7.80 24.56
CA PHE A 13 0.90 8.98 24.63
C PHE A 13 2.29 8.70 24.05
N TYR A 14 2.87 7.53 24.34
CA TYR A 14 4.22 7.17 23.90
C TYR A 14 4.31 6.77 22.43
N ALA A 15 3.29 6.12 21.85
CA ALA A 15 3.34 5.70 20.45
C ALA A 15 3.55 6.88 19.49
N SER A 16 4.54 6.78 18.60
CA SER A 16 4.80 7.77 17.54
C SER A 16 3.76 7.70 16.42
N VAL A 17 3.32 6.48 16.10
CA VAL A 17 2.26 6.20 15.12
C VAL A 17 1.25 5.26 15.74
N ARG A 18 -0.04 5.53 15.53
CA ARG A 18 -1.14 4.61 15.88
C ARG A 18 -2.03 4.42 14.67
N MET A 19 -2.33 3.17 14.39
CA MET A 19 -3.14 2.73 13.26
C MET A 19 -4.38 2.00 13.80
N ASP A 20 -5.55 2.37 13.27
CA ASP A 20 -6.82 1.68 13.50
C ASP A 20 -7.13 0.87 12.24
N ILE A 21 -7.10 -0.46 12.37
CA ILE A 21 -7.32 -1.41 11.28
C ILE A 21 -8.73 -1.98 11.38
N ARG A 22 -9.49 -1.88 10.30
CA ARG A 22 -10.87 -2.40 10.22
C ARG A 22 -11.08 -3.16 8.92
N ARG A 23 -11.66 -4.35 9.03
CA ARG A 23 -12.17 -5.09 7.88
C ARG A 23 -13.44 -4.41 7.36
N ILE A 24 -13.49 -4.13 6.07
CA ILE A 24 -14.67 -3.55 5.40
C ILE A 24 -15.50 -4.66 4.76
N GLU A 25 -14.88 -5.42 3.86
CA GLU A 25 -15.57 -6.34 2.97
C GLU A 25 -14.78 -7.64 2.84
N THR A 26 -15.48 -8.76 2.63
CA THR A 26 -14.85 -10.04 2.30
C THR A 26 -14.73 -10.16 0.78
N LEU A 27 -13.51 -10.27 0.28
CA LEU A 27 -13.27 -10.59 -1.13
C LEU A 27 -13.66 -12.05 -1.37
N LYS A 28 -14.50 -12.26 -2.38
CA LYS A 28 -14.89 -13.57 -2.87
C LYS A 28 -14.49 -13.73 -4.32
N ASP A 29 -13.97 -14.90 -4.67
CA ASP A 29 -13.80 -15.32 -6.05
C ASP A 29 -14.79 -16.46 -6.33
N GLY A 30 -15.81 -16.17 -7.13
CA GLY A 30 -16.97 -17.04 -7.30
C GLY A 30 -17.68 -17.35 -5.97
N GLN A 31 -17.51 -18.58 -5.47
CA GLN A 31 -18.12 -19.04 -4.21
C GLN A 31 -17.15 -19.06 -3.02
N GLU A 32 -15.84 -18.94 -3.25
CA GLU A 32 -14.83 -19.04 -2.19
C GLU A 32 -14.42 -17.67 -1.65
N ALA A 33 -14.21 -17.58 -0.34
CA ALA A 33 -13.72 -16.37 0.30
C ALA A 33 -12.18 -16.31 0.24
N VAL A 34 -11.65 -15.55 -0.72
CA VAL A 34 -10.20 -15.48 -1.01
C VAL A 34 -9.48 -14.47 -0.12
N GLY A 35 -10.19 -13.47 0.43
CA GLY A 35 -9.54 -12.48 1.29
C GLY A 35 -10.48 -11.46 1.93
N ASN A 36 -9.91 -10.40 2.48
CA ASN A 36 -10.61 -9.29 3.11
C ASN A 36 -10.06 -7.94 2.64
N ARG A 37 -10.94 -7.05 2.19
CA ARG A 37 -10.62 -5.64 2.01
C ARG A 37 -10.58 -4.96 3.37
N THR A 38 -9.45 -4.35 3.68
CA THR A 38 -9.14 -3.79 4.99
C THR A 38 -8.77 -2.32 4.84
N ARG A 39 -9.30 -1.49 5.74
CA ARG A 39 -8.96 -0.06 5.83
C ARG A 39 -8.17 0.20 7.09
N VAL A 40 -7.06 0.89 6.93
CA VAL A 40 -6.22 1.36 8.01
C VAL A 40 -6.31 2.87 8.09
N LYS A 41 -6.73 3.39 9.24
CA LYS A 41 -6.74 4.82 9.54
C LYS A 41 -5.60 5.16 10.49
N VAL A 42 -4.78 6.13 10.11
CA VAL A 42 -3.71 6.64 10.99
C VAL A 42 -4.33 7.60 12.01
N VAL A 43 -4.64 7.10 13.20
CA VAL A 43 -5.31 7.90 14.25
C VAL A 43 -4.35 8.79 15.03
N LYS A 44 -3.05 8.49 15.01
CA LYS A 44 -1.99 9.34 15.57
C LYS A 44 -0.75 9.22 14.70
N ASN A 45 -0.14 10.34 14.34
CA ASN A 45 1.13 10.39 13.65
C ASN A 45 1.93 11.58 14.18
N LYS A 46 3.16 11.35 14.64
CA LYS A 46 4.11 12.39 15.07
C LYS A 46 5.12 12.78 13.99
N VAL A 47 5.18 12.04 12.88
CA VAL A 47 6.20 12.21 11.82
C VAL A 47 5.62 12.90 10.59
N ALA A 48 4.33 12.68 10.30
CA ALA A 48 3.65 13.24 9.14
C ALA A 48 2.18 13.58 9.47
N PRO A 49 1.42 14.21 8.54
CA PRO A 49 0.02 14.56 8.78
C PRO A 49 -0.82 13.35 9.19
N PRO A 50 -1.57 13.42 10.33
CA PRO A 50 -2.42 12.34 10.80
C PRO A 50 -3.73 12.24 10.00
N PHE A 51 -4.52 11.20 10.30
CA PHE A 51 -5.87 10.95 9.77
C PHE A 51 -5.98 10.52 8.31
N LYS A 52 -4.85 10.30 7.63
CA LYS A 52 -4.84 9.58 6.35
C LYS A 52 -5.37 8.16 6.51
N GLN A 53 -6.03 7.68 5.46
CA GLN A 53 -6.60 6.35 5.37
C GLN A 53 -5.94 5.63 4.20
N ALA A 54 -5.65 4.35 4.40
CA ALA A 54 -5.17 3.46 3.35
C ALA A 54 -6.12 2.28 3.26
N GLU A 55 -6.44 1.87 2.03
CA GLU A 55 -7.25 0.70 1.75
C GLU A 55 -6.41 -0.29 0.98
N PHE A 56 -6.42 -1.54 1.41
CA PHE A 56 -5.72 -2.62 0.73
C PHE A 56 -6.43 -3.94 0.95
N ASP A 57 -6.13 -4.88 0.07
CA ASP A 57 -6.72 -6.21 0.09
C ASP A 57 -5.73 -7.17 0.77
N ILE A 58 -6.22 -7.93 1.75
CA ILE A 58 -5.47 -8.98 2.45
C ILE A 58 -5.99 -10.33 1.94
N LEU A 59 -5.14 -11.08 1.24
CA LEU A 59 -5.44 -12.41 0.74
C LEU A 59 -5.02 -13.47 1.75
N TYR A 60 -5.82 -14.51 1.91
CA TYR A 60 -5.47 -15.61 2.80
C TYR A 60 -4.30 -16.43 2.23
N GLY A 61 -3.30 -16.75 3.05
CA GLY A 61 -2.11 -17.52 2.65
C GLY A 61 -0.97 -16.68 2.03
N VAL A 62 -1.27 -15.52 1.45
CA VAL A 62 -0.27 -14.62 0.83
C VAL A 62 -0.01 -13.37 1.69
N GLY A 63 -1.03 -12.85 2.36
CA GLY A 63 -0.94 -11.62 3.14
C GLY A 63 -1.39 -10.38 2.35
N ILE A 64 -0.72 -9.24 2.57
CA ILE A 64 -1.09 -7.98 1.92
C ILE A 64 -0.70 -8.04 0.44
N SER A 65 -1.66 -7.82 -0.45
CA SER A 65 -1.39 -7.76 -1.89
C SER A 65 -0.79 -6.40 -2.28
N ARG A 66 0.53 -6.39 -2.53
CA ARG A 66 1.26 -5.19 -2.98
C ARG A 66 0.80 -4.79 -4.38
N GLU A 67 0.69 -5.76 -5.27
CA GLU A 67 0.36 -5.59 -6.69
C GLU A 67 -1.10 -5.12 -6.86
N GLY A 68 -2.02 -5.65 -6.05
CA GLY A 68 -3.40 -5.16 -6.01
C GLY A 68 -3.51 -3.71 -5.57
N SER A 69 -2.67 -3.31 -4.61
CA SER A 69 -2.61 -1.93 -4.11
C SER A 69 -1.95 -0.99 -5.13
N LEU A 70 -0.92 -1.46 -5.84
CA LEU A 70 -0.27 -0.73 -6.95
C LEU A 70 -1.25 -0.45 -8.09
N LEU A 71 -2.09 -1.42 -8.45
CA LEU A 71 -3.11 -1.23 -9.49
C LEU A 71 -4.16 -0.20 -9.07
N ASP A 72 -4.67 -0.28 -7.83
CA ASP A 72 -5.68 0.66 -7.33
C ASP A 72 -5.12 2.09 -7.31
N LEU A 73 -3.91 2.29 -6.76
CA LEU A 73 -3.23 3.58 -6.74
C LEU A 73 -2.83 4.07 -8.14
N GLY A 74 -2.39 3.16 -9.00
CA GLY A 74 -2.01 3.47 -10.37
C GLY A 74 -3.19 3.96 -11.21
N VAL A 75 -4.39 3.41 -10.99
CA VAL A 75 -5.62 3.91 -11.62
C VAL A 75 -6.05 5.25 -11.04
N ASP A 76 -5.97 5.42 -9.71
CA ASP A 76 -6.34 6.68 -9.04
C ASP A 76 -5.45 7.85 -9.48
N LEU A 77 -4.14 7.60 -9.64
CA LEU A 77 -3.17 8.57 -10.17
C LEU A 77 -3.19 8.72 -11.69
N GLY A 78 -3.98 7.91 -12.42
CA GLY A 78 -4.04 7.94 -13.88
C GLY A 78 -2.80 7.41 -14.61
N ILE A 79 -1.88 6.75 -13.89
CA ILE A 79 -0.69 6.07 -14.45
C ILE A 79 -1.13 4.82 -15.22
N VAL A 80 -2.09 4.08 -14.66
CA VAL A 80 -2.73 2.92 -15.28
C VAL A 80 -4.10 3.34 -15.79
N LYS A 81 -4.37 3.10 -17.07
CA LYS A 81 -5.67 3.41 -17.68
C LYS A 81 -6.60 2.23 -17.57
N LYS A 82 -7.82 2.47 -17.09
CA LYS A 82 -8.89 1.47 -17.04
C LYS A 82 -9.88 1.70 -18.17
N SER A 83 -9.85 0.83 -19.18
CA SER A 83 -10.79 0.80 -20.30
C SER A 83 -11.86 -0.25 -20.04
N GLY A 84 -12.87 0.12 -19.25
CA GLY A 84 -13.93 -0.81 -18.81
C GLY A 84 -13.39 -1.87 -17.86
N ALA A 85 -13.31 -3.12 -18.33
CA ALA A 85 -12.73 -4.23 -17.57
C ALA A 85 -11.21 -4.41 -17.83
N TRP A 86 -10.62 -3.68 -18.77
CA TRP A 86 -9.23 -3.83 -19.15
C TRP A 86 -8.33 -2.82 -18.46
N PHE A 87 -7.16 -3.27 -18.01
CA PHE A 87 -6.10 -2.42 -17.48
C PHE A 87 -4.99 -2.29 -18.52
N THR A 88 -4.59 -1.06 -18.79
CA THR A 88 -3.56 -0.72 -19.78
C THR A 88 -2.52 0.19 -19.14
N TYR A 89 -1.24 -0.12 -19.36
CA TYR A 89 -0.11 0.68 -18.91
C TYR A 89 0.77 1.00 -20.12
N GLU A 90 0.97 2.29 -20.39
CA GLU A 90 1.80 2.81 -21.49
C GLU A 90 1.56 2.23 -22.91
N GLY A 91 0.41 1.59 -23.12
CA GLY A 91 0.04 0.95 -24.39
C GLY A 91 -0.02 -0.57 -24.30
N ASP A 92 0.62 -1.16 -23.29
CA ASP A 92 0.58 -2.59 -23.02
C ASP A 92 -0.64 -2.97 -22.17
N GLN A 93 -1.27 -4.07 -22.55
CA GLN A 93 -2.48 -4.58 -21.93
C GLN A 93 -2.10 -5.53 -20.78
N LEU A 94 -2.24 -5.05 -19.55
CA LEU A 94 -1.91 -5.80 -18.33
C LEU A 94 -2.83 -7.01 -18.13
N GLY A 95 -4.11 -6.87 -18.50
CA GLY A 95 -5.07 -7.95 -18.40
C GLY A 95 -6.52 -7.49 -18.26
N GLN A 96 -7.43 -8.46 -18.32
CA GLN A 96 -8.86 -8.24 -18.08
C GLN A 96 -9.16 -8.49 -16.60
N GLY A 97 -9.65 -7.48 -15.91
CA GLY A 97 -9.99 -7.54 -14.50
C GLY A 97 -8.78 -7.38 -13.58
N LYS A 98 -9.07 -7.12 -12.30
CA LYS A 98 -8.06 -6.85 -11.28
C LYS A 98 -7.19 -8.07 -11.00
N GLU A 99 -7.79 -9.26 -11.03
CA GLU A 99 -7.14 -10.52 -10.71
C GLU A 99 -6.07 -10.91 -11.74
N ASN A 100 -6.42 -10.90 -13.02
CA ASN A 100 -5.44 -11.20 -14.09
C ASN A 100 -4.33 -10.14 -14.16
N SER A 101 -4.69 -8.86 -13.97
CA SER A 101 -3.70 -7.77 -13.95
C SER A 101 -2.75 -7.90 -12.76
N ARG A 102 -3.24 -8.41 -11.62
CA ARG A 102 -2.41 -8.71 -10.46
C ARG A 102 -1.42 -9.83 -10.76
N GLN A 103 -1.90 -10.94 -11.34
CA GLN A 103 -1.03 -12.06 -11.70
C GLN A 103 0.05 -11.62 -12.69
N PHE A 104 -0.30 -10.80 -13.68
CA PHE A 104 0.65 -10.26 -14.64
C PHE A 104 1.76 -9.42 -13.99
N LEU A 105 1.45 -8.63 -12.96
CA LEU A 105 2.45 -7.86 -12.20
C LEU A 105 3.31 -8.73 -11.28
N ILE A 106 2.76 -9.84 -10.77
CA ILE A 106 3.53 -10.84 -10.00
C ILE A 106 4.55 -11.52 -10.92
N ASP A 107 4.14 -11.88 -12.13
CA ASP A 107 5.00 -12.55 -13.11
C ASP A 107 6.06 -11.61 -13.70
N ASN A 108 5.80 -10.29 -13.70
CA ASN A 108 6.70 -9.26 -14.23
C ASN A 108 7.09 -8.23 -13.13
N PRO A 109 8.01 -8.58 -12.22
CA PRO A 109 8.37 -7.71 -11.10
C PRO A 109 9.04 -6.41 -11.54
N ASP A 110 9.73 -6.39 -12.68
CA ASP A 110 10.37 -5.18 -13.22
C ASP A 110 9.33 -4.10 -13.53
N LEU A 111 8.23 -4.48 -14.16
CA LEU A 111 7.12 -3.58 -14.47
C LEU A 111 6.42 -3.09 -13.19
N ALA A 112 6.25 -3.97 -12.21
CA ALA A 112 5.67 -3.60 -10.92
C ALA A 112 6.54 -2.57 -10.17
N ASN A 113 7.86 -2.73 -10.20
CA ASN A 113 8.80 -1.78 -9.60
C ASN A 113 8.81 -0.44 -10.34
N GLU A 114 8.70 -0.44 -11.66
CA GLU A 114 8.60 0.79 -12.45
C GLU A 114 7.33 1.58 -12.11
N ILE A 115 6.19 0.89 -12.07
CA ILE A 115 4.90 1.50 -11.68
C ILE A 115 4.98 2.04 -10.25
N GLU A 116 5.59 1.28 -9.33
CA GLU A 116 5.79 1.74 -7.96
C GLU A 116 6.66 3.00 -7.88
N ALA A 117 7.76 3.06 -8.63
CA ALA A 117 8.63 4.23 -8.66
C ALA A 117 7.87 5.47 -9.16
N LYS A 118 7.05 5.33 -10.21
CA LYS A 118 6.20 6.41 -10.72
C LYS A 118 5.15 6.85 -9.70
N ILE A 119 4.48 5.91 -9.03
CA ILE A 119 3.50 6.20 -7.97
C ILE A 119 4.16 6.94 -6.80
N ARG A 120 5.31 6.45 -6.32
CA ARG A 120 6.05 7.08 -5.23
C ARG A 120 6.54 8.48 -5.61
N GLY A 121 7.01 8.67 -6.84
CA GLY A 121 7.40 9.97 -7.37
C GLY A 121 6.26 10.99 -7.35
N HIS A 122 5.02 10.56 -7.60
CA HIS A 122 3.86 11.44 -7.56
C HIS A 122 3.51 11.92 -6.12
N PHE A 123 3.79 11.10 -5.11
CA PHE A 123 3.52 11.44 -3.70
C PHE A 123 4.71 12.06 -2.97
N ALA A 124 5.92 11.91 -3.50
CA ALA A 124 7.12 12.56 -2.99
C ALA A 124 7.07 14.06 -3.33
N THR A 125 6.49 14.86 -2.43
CA THR A 125 6.69 16.32 -2.38
C THR A 125 7.95 16.66 -1.58
N ALA A 126 9.04 16.01 -1.94
CA ALA A 126 10.40 16.37 -1.62
C ALA A 126 11.26 15.60 -2.61
N ASP A 127 12.10 16.30 -3.37
CA ASP A 127 13.31 15.70 -3.91
C ASP A 127 13.95 14.91 -2.77
N ILE A 128 13.89 13.58 -2.86
CA ILE A 128 14.63 12.74 -1.94
C ILE A 128 16.09 13.00 -2.30
N ASP A 129 16.74 13.86 -1.53
CA ASP A 129 18.16 14.14 -1.72
C ASP A 129 18.91 12.80 -1.68
N PRO A 130 19.51 12.37 -2.80
CA PRO A 130 20.24 11.11 -2.86
C PRO A 130 21.32 11.02 -1.77
N ALA A 131 21.86 12.17 -1.33
CA ALA A 131 22.82 12.25 -0.25
C ALA A 131 22.21 11.87 1.11
N LEU A 132 20.92 12.16 1.34
CA LEU A 132 20.24 11.79 2.59
C LEU A 132 19.94 10.29 2.63
N VAL A 133 19.61 9.66 1.50
CA VAL A 133 19.41 8.20 1.42
C VAL A 133 20.73 7.48 1.64
N ALA A 134 21.80 7.93 0.99
CA ALA A 134 23.14 7.38 1.21
C ALA A 134 23.61 7.54 2.66
N ALA A 135 23.35 8.69 3.28
CA ALA A 135 23.70 8.93 4.69
C ALA A 135 22.88 8.06 5.67
N ILE A 136 21.62 7.74 5.35
CA ILE A 136 20.80 6.83 6.16
C ILE A 136 21.27 5.38 6.01
N ASP A 137 21.62 4.95 4.79
CA ASP A 137 22.14 3.60 4.55
C ASP A 137 23.52 3.40 5.19
N GLU A 138 24.40 4.41 5.16
CA GLU A 138 25.69 4.39 5.85
C GLU A 138 25.50 4.39 7.37
N ALA A 139 24.62 5.25 7.91
CA ALA A 139 24.31 5.26 9.33
C ALA A 139 23.62 3.98 9.82
N ALA A 140 22.87 3.28 8.97
CA ALA A 140 22.28 1.99 9.29
C ALA A 140 23.30 0.83 9.23
N ALA A 141 24.35 0.96 8.41
CA ALA A 141 25.45 0.01 8.34
C ALA A 141 26.39 0.10 9.57
N ASP A 142 26.52 1.29 10.16
CA ASP A 142 27.33 1.53 11.36
C ASP A 142 26.62 1.17 12.69
N VAL A 143 25.32 0.86 12.65
CA VAL A 143 24.59 0.35 13.81
C VAL A 143 24.64 -1.17 13.79
N GLU A 144 25.76 -1.73 14.23
CA GLU A 144 25.84 -3.14 14.61
C GLU A 144 24.93 -3.38 15.84
N PHE A 145 24.00 -4.32 15.70
CA PHE A 145 23.36 -4.98 16.84
C PHE A 145 24.27 -6.07 17.40
#